data_AF-A0A842HKV5-F1
#
_entry.id   AF-A0A842HKV5-F1
#
_cell.length_a   1.000
_cell.length_b   1.000
_cell.length_c   1.000
_cell.angle_alpha   90.00
_cell.angle_beta   90.00
_cell.angle_gamma   90.00
#
_symmetry.space_group_name_H-M   'P 1'
#
loop_
_entity.id
_entity.type
_entity.pdbx_description
1 polymer ?
#
loop_
_entity_poly.entity_id
_entity_poly.type
_entity_poly.pdbx_seq_one_letter_code
_entity_poly.pdbx_strand_id
1 'polypeptide(L)'
;MSDYATAAAGVKTPRQQPQEPRHADQKPASLCCINGCELPGTISSSTTGSSEWFCRLHFGAQYSENGQITALANNRHRLYRLAFRCVNVPPGRPVPPELRAALKRHGREDLLNCKGGPVTVQRIGRHMFEVLDDECRPGQKTLQPKQEPEKRPNETWTSASDYVGAFDV
;
A
#
# COMPACT_ATOMS: atom_id res chain seq x y z
N MET A 1 -58.27 0.91 44.69
CA MET A 1 -57.75 -0.29 44.01
C MET A 1 -57.71 0.04 42.52
N SER A 2 -56.53 0.33 41.99
CA SER A 2 -56.33 0.59 40.55
C SER A 2 -54.99 -0.05 40.19
N ASP A 3 -55.06 -1.04 39.30
CA ASP A 3 -54.03 -2.04 39.09
C ASP A 3 -52.81 -1.52 38.32
N TYR A 4 -51.62 -1.89 38.80
CA TYR A 4 -50.31 -1.61 38.19
C TYR A 4 -50.07 -2.33 36.84
N ALA A 5 -51.08 -3.03 36.29
CA ALA A 5 -50.92 -3.93 35.13
C ALA A 5 -51.08 -3.23 33.76
N THR A 6 -51.55 -1.98 33.69
CA THR A 6 -51.86 -1.33 32.40
C THR A 6 -50.71 -0.48 31.83
N ALA A 7 -49.59 -0.34 32.55
CA ALA A 7 -48.47 0.51 32.10
C ALA A 7 -47.50 -0.15 31.09
N ALA A 8 -47.76 -1.39 30.64
CA ALA A 8 -46.83 -2.17 29.81
C ALA A 8 -47.14 -2.22 28.30
N ALA A 9 -48.14 -1.48 27.79
CA ALA A 9 -48.59 -1.61 26.40
C ALA A 9 -48.10 -0.49 25.45
N GLY A 10 -47.13 0.34 25.86
CA GLY A 10 -46.79 1.58 25.16
C GLY A 10 -45.45 1.64 24.43
N VAL A 11 -44.60 0.60 24.46
CA VAL A 11 -43.27 0.67 23.82
C VAL A 11 -43.38 0.15 22.39
N LYS A 12 -43.61 1.07 21.45
CA LYS A 12 -43.46 0.81 20.02
C LYS A 12 -42.02 0.42 19.75
N THR A 13 -41.79 -0.87 19.47
CA THR A 13 -40.52 -1.37 18.95
C THR A 13 -40.16 -0.53 17.73
N PRO A 14 -38.97 0.11 17.67
CA PRO A 14 -38.55 0.79 16.46
C PRO A 14 -38.54 -0.24 15.34
N ARG A 15 -39.35 0.02 14.31
CA ARG A 15 -39.40 -0.72 13.06
C ARG A 15 -37.96 -0.93 12.61
N GLN A 16 -37.47 -2.17 12.69
CA GLN A 16 -36.21 -2.53 12.06
C GLN A 16 -36.38 -2.21 10.57
N GLN A 17 -35.80 -1.10 10.15
CA GLN A 17 -35.54 -0.88 8.73
C GLN A 17 -34.77 -2.11 8.24
N PRO A 18 -35.10 -2.67 7.07
CA PRO A 18 -34.24 -3.65 6.43
C PRO A 18 -32.84 -3.03 6.40
N GLN A 19 -31.91 -3.60 7.17
CA GLN A 19 -30.52 -3.20 7.07
C GLN A 19 -30.10 -3.64 5.69
N GLU A 20 -29.98 -2.69 4.75
CA GLU A 20 -29.15 -2.88 3.58
C GLU A 20 -27.82 -3.47 4.06
N PRO A 21 -27.25 -4.46 3.37
CA PRO A 21 -25.99 -5.06 3.77
C PRO A 21 -24.99 -3.92 3.91
N ARG A 22 -24.65 -3.57 5.15
CA ARG A 22 -23.63 -2.58 5.44
C ARG A 22 -22.39 -3.11 4.78
N HIS A 23 -21.96 -2.48 3.68
CA HIS A 23 -20.67 -2.70 3.02
C HIS A 23 -19.57 -2.30 4.01
N ALA A 24 -19.39 -3.09 5.07
CA ALA A 24 -18.49 -2.83 6.17
C ALA A 24 -17.01 -2.98 5.79
N ASP A 25 -16.73 -3.47 4.57
CA ASP A 25 -15.37 -3.75 4.09
C ASP A 25 -14.97 -2.92 2.86
N GLN A 26 -15.77 -1.92 2.45
CA GLN A 26 -15.34 -1.04 1.36
C GLN A 26 -14.40 0.04 1.91
N LYS A 27 -13.09 -0.17 1.69
CA LYS A 27 -12.09 0.89 1.84
C LYS A 27 -12.56 2.16 1.13
N PRO A 28 -12.31 3.35 1.69
CA PRO A 28 -12.69 4.59 1.05
C PRO A 28 -12.05 4.69 -0.33
N ALA A 29 -12.82 5.10 -1.34
CA ALA A 29 -12.40 5.14 -2.74
C ALA A 29 -11.16 6.02 -3.00
N SER A 30 -10.75 6.85 -2.04
CA SER A 30 -9.56 7.70 -2.10
C SER A 30 -8.26 7.00 -1.70
N LEU A 31 -8.32 5.79 -1.11
CA LEU A 31 -7.15 5.05 -0.64
C LEU A 31 -6.81 3.88 -1.55
N CYS A 32 -5.57 3.40 -1.44
CA CYS A 32 -5.13 2.20 -2.10
C CYS A 32 -5.96 0.98 -1.66
N CYS A 33 -6.36 0.15 -2.63
CA CYS A 33 -7.09 -1.10 -2.42
C CYS A 33 -6.30 -2.16 -1.62
N ILE A 34 -4.96 -2.11 -1.62
CA ILE A 34 -4.12 -3.06 -0.86
C ILE A 34 -4.29 -2.84 0.65
N ASN A 35 -4.68 -3.89 1.37
CA ASN A 35 -4.96 -3.85 2.81
C ASN A 35 -3.76 -3.30 3.60
N GLY A 36 -4.04 -2.40 4.56
CA GLY A 36 -3.02 -1.76 5.39
C GLY A 36 -2.23 -0.62 4.73
N CYS A 37 -2.36 -0.39 3.42
CA CYS A 37 -1.76 0.77 2.76
C CYS A 37 -2.56 2.05 3.02
N GLU A 38 -1.88 3.09 3.52
CA GLU A 38 -2.46 4.41 3.82
C GLU A 38 -2.24 5.45 2.71
N LEU A 39 -1.60 5.06 1.60
CA LEU A 39 -1.35 5.97 0.48
C LEU A 39 -2.61 6.14 -0.39
N PRO A 40 -2.78 7.31 -1.03
CA PRO A 40 -3.94 7.56 -1.87
C PRO A 40 -3.95 6.64 -3.09
N GLY A 41 -5.14 6.12 -3.43
CA GLY A 41 -5.39 5.39 -4.66
C GLY A 41 -5.58 6.38 -5.80
N THR A 42 -4.72 6.34 -6.81
CA THR A 42 -4.74 7.31 -7.93
C THR A 42 -4.68 6.65 -9.30
N ILE A 43 -4.51 5.33 -9.36
CA ILE A 43 -4.36 4.58 -10.61
C ILE A 43 -5.29 3.37 -10.57
N SER A 44 -6.11 3.18 -11.61
CA SER A 44 -6.89 1.95 -11.80
C SER A 44 -6.36 1.19 -13.01
N SER A 45 -6.41 -0.14 -12.95
CA SER A 45 -6.10 -1.02 -14.09
C SER A 45 -7.29 -1.18 -15.06
N SER A 46 -8.49 -0.71 -14.69
CA SER A 46 -9.70 -0.85 -15.50
C SER A 46 -9.99 0.41 -16.31
N THR A 47 -10.34 0.23 -17.58
CA THR A 47 -10.83 1.28 -18.47
C THR A 47 -12.35 1.36 -18.53
N THR A 48 -13.06 0.35 -18.01
CA THR A 48 -14.52 0.25 -18.00
C THR A 48 -15.15 0.52 -16.63
N GLY A 49 -14.32 0.93 -15.66
CA GLY A 49 -14.69 1.17 -14.26
C GLY A 49 -14.34 -0.05 -13.40
N SER A 50 -13.35 0.10 -12.51
CA SER A 50 -13.19 -0.80 -11.36
C SER A 50 -13.34 -0.01 -10.07
N SER A 51 -13.70 -0.73 -9.02
CA SER A 51 -13.66 -0.24 -7.64
C SER A 51 -12.24 -0.21 -7.07
N GLU A 52 -11.26 -0.79 -7.76
CA GLU A 52 -9.90 -0.95 -7.27
C GLU A 52 -8.99 0.19 -7.75
N TRP A 53 -8.57 1.01 -6.79
CA TRP A 53 -7.60 2.08 -7.02
C TRP A 53 -6.30 1.73 -6.30
N PHE A 54 -5.20 1.70 -7.03
CA PHE A 54 -3.86 1.44 -6.53
C PHE A 54 -3.15 2.76 -6.25
N CYS A 55 -2.27 2.76 -5.24
CA CYS A 55 -1.31 3.84 -5.09
C CYS A 55 -0.13 3.65 -6.03
N ARG A 56 0.71 4.68 -6.09
CA ARG A 56 1.96 4.71 -6.86
C ARG A 56 2.97 3.61 -6.55
N LEU A 57 2.86 2.91 -5.42
CA LEU A 57 3.76 1.81 -5.05
C LEU A 57 3.24 0.44 -5.48
N HIS A 58 1.95 0.19 -5.24
CA HIS A 58 1.33 -1.11 -5.48
C HIS A 58 0.88 -1.30 -6.94
N PHE A 59 0.69 -0.22 -7.70
CA PHE A 59 0.37 -0.36 -9.11
C PHE A 59 1.53 -1.02 -9.87
N GLY A 60 1.27 -2.21 -10.41
CA GLY A 60 2.25 -3.03 -11.14
C GLY A 60 3.22 -3.84 -10.28
N ALA A 61 3.09 -3.82 -8.95
CA ALA A 61 3.89 -4.66 -8.06
C ALA A 61 3.39 -6.12 -8.07
N GLN A 62 4.28 -7.08 -7.78
CA GLN A 62 3.86 -8.47 -7.62
C GLN A 62 3.07 -8.64 -6.33
N TYR A 63 2.05 -9.52 -6.34
CA TYR A 63 1.22 -9.71 -5.15
C TYR A 63 2.02 -10.17 -3.91
N SER A 64 3.05 -10.99 -4.12
CA SER A 64 3.99 -11.45 -3.10
C SER A 64 4.74 -10.31 -2.39
N GLU A 65 4.87 -9.15 -3.03
CA GLU A 65 5.63 -7.99 -2.54
C GLU A 65 4.76 -6.99 -1.76
N ASN A 66 3.44 -7.06 -1.91
CA ASN A 66 2.50 -6.08 -1.35
C ASN A 66 2.64 -5.89 0.18
N GLY A 67 2.90 -6.98 0.91
CA GLY A 67 3.09 -6.94 2.36
C GLY A 67 4.32 -6.12 2.75
N GLN A 68 5.45 -6.36 2.08
CA GLN A 68 6.70 -5.63 2.32
C GLN A 68 6.57 -4.16 1.90
N ILE A 69 6.00 -3.88 0.73
CA ILE A 69 5.77 -2.51 0.24
C ILE A 69 4.93 -1.74 1.26
N THR A 70 3.83 -2.34 1.73
CA THR A 70 2.94 -1.72 2.72
C THR A 70 3.67 -1.41 4.02
N ALA A 71 4.46 -2.36 4.54
CA ALA A 71 5.24 -2.14 5.75
C ALA A 71 6.27 -1.00 5.61
N LEU A 72 7.00 -0.96 4.48
CA LEU A 72 7.98 0.10 4.21
C LEU A 72 7.32 1.48 4.03
N ALA A 73 6.17 1.52 3.35
CA ALA A 73 5.40 2.74 3.15
C ALA A 73 4.85 3.28 4.47
N ASN A 74 4.33 2.42 5.35
CA ASN A 74 3.82 2.81 6.66
C ASN A 74 4.93 3.35 7.57
N ASN A 75 6.11 2.72 7.57
CA ASN A 75 7.29 3.21 8.29
C ASN A 75 7.73 4.61 7.81
N ARG A 76 7.45 4.96 6.55
CA ARG A 76 7.82 6.23 5.92
C ARG A 76 6.66 7.19 5.72
N HIS A 77 5.47 6.90 6.25
CA HIS A 77 4.24 7.65 6.00
C HIS A 77 4.37 9.16 6.26
N ARG A 78 5.09 9.55 7.33
CA ARG A 78 5.32 10.96 7.65
C ARG A 78 6.06 11.70 6.53
N LEU A 79 7.02 11.05 5.89
CA LEU A 79 7.77 11.61 4.76
C LEU A 79 6.89 11.68 3.51
N TYR A 80 6.06 10.67 3.26
CA TYR A 80 5.08 10.72 2.17
C TYR A 80 4.09 11.87 2.35
N ARG A 81 3.54 12.05 3.55
CA ARG A 81 2.64 13.18 3.86
C ARG A 81 3.33 14.53 3.63
N LEU A 82 4.61 14.64 4.00
CA LEU A 82 5.40 15.84 3.75
C LEU A 82 5.63 16.07 2.25
N ALA A 83 5.96 15.02 1.49
CA ALA A 83 6.11 15.08 0.04
C ALA A 83 4.81 15.53 -0.66
N PHE A 84 3.65 14.98 -0.26
CA PHE A 84 2.34 15.40 -0.76
C PHE A 84 2.08 16.88 -0.52
N ARG A 85 2.38 17.39 0.68
CA ARG A 85 2.25 18.81 0.98
C ARG A 85 3.15 19.64 0.06
N CYS A 86 4.40 19.22 -0.12
CA CYS A 86 5.37 19.94 -0.94
C CYS A 86 4.96 20.01 -2.42
N VAL A 87 4.45 18.91 -2.99
CA VAL A 87 4.05 18.87 -4.42
C VAL A 87 2.82 19.74 -4.72
N ASN A 88 1.94 19.90 -3.73
CA ASN A 88 0.71 20.69 -3.85
C ASN A 88 0.88 22.19 -3.50
N VAL A 89 2.10 22.65 -3.20
CA VAL A 89 2.40 24.08 -3.04
C VAL A 89 2.39 24.77 -4.41
N PRO A 90 1.98 26.06 -4.50
CA PRO A 90 2.12 26.84 -5.73
C PRO A 90 3.55 26.77 -6.32
N PRO A 91 3.68 26.73 -7.66
CA PRO A 91 4.98 26.60 -8.31
C PRO A 91 5.90 27.78 -8.01
N GLY A 92 7.22 27.53 -8.06
CA GLY A 92 8.25 28.58 -7.89
C GLY A 92 8.50 29.01 -6.44
N ARG A 93 7.80 28.46 -5.45
CA ARG A 93 8.05 28.80 -4.04
C ARG A 93 9.43 28.35 -3.58
N PRO A 94 10.19 29.24 -2.89
CA PRO A 94 11.48 28.90 -2.32
C PRO A 94 11.30 27.93 -1.14
N VAL A 95 12.35 27.15 -0.85
CA VAL A 95 12.36 26.15 0.22
C VAL A 95 12.31 26.83 1.59
N PRO A 96 11.24 26.65 2.38
CA PRO A 96 11.13 27.28 3.68
C PRO A 96 12.11 26.63 4.68
N PRO A 97 12.66 27.39 5.65
CA PRO A 97 13.59 26.86 6.64
C PRO A 97 12.96 25.75 7.51
N GLU A 98 11.65 25.81 7.73
CA GLU A 98 10.90 24.80 8.47
C GLU A 98 10.93 23.43 7.79
N LEU A 99 10.90 23.40 6.45
CA LEU A 99 11.02 22.16 5.68
C LEU A 99 12.40 21.53 5.84
N ARG A 100 13.46 22.35 5.80
CA ARG A 100 14.84 21.89 6.06
C ARG A 100 14.99 21.33 7.47
N ALA A 101 14.46 22.05 8.47
CA ALA A 101 14.46 21.59 9.85
C ALA A 101 13.64 20.30 10.05
N ALA A 102 12.50 20.16 9.37
CA ALA A 102 11.71 18.93 9.40
C ALA A 102 12.48 17.74 8.83
N LEU A 103 13.11 17.89 7.66
CA LEU A 103 13.92 16.83 7.04
C LEU A 103 15.14 16.45 7.91
N LYS A 104 15.79 17.45 8.52
CA LYS A 104 16.87 17.23 9.49
C LYS A 104 16.40 16.42 10.72
N ARG A 105 15.25 16.74 11.29
CA ARG A 105 14.67 15.97 12.42
C ARG A 105 14.36 14.52 12.06
N HIS A 106 14.05 14.25 10.79
CA HIS A 106 13.85 12.90 10.29
C HIS A 106 15.16 12.19 9.90
N GLY A 107 16.31 12.85 9.99
CA GLY A 107 17.59 12.30 9.53
C GLY A 107 17.65 12.15 8.01
N ARG A 108 16.84 12.91 7.27
CA ARG A 108 16.67 12.81 5.81
C ARG A 108 17.10 14.06 5.06
N GLU A 109 18.26 14.61 5.44
CA GLU A 109 18.85 15.77 4.72
C GLU A 109 19.22 15.43 3.28
N ASP A 110 19.40 14.15 2.96
CA ASP A 110 19.61 13.63 1.60
C ASP A 110 18.51 14.07 0.62
N LEU A 111 17.27 14.18 1.10
CA LEU A 111 16.10 14.57 0.31
C LEU A 111 16.11 16.05 -0.14
N LEU A 112 17.04 16.86 0.38
CA LEU A 112 17.24 18.24 -0.09
C LEU A 112 18.07 18.31 -1.38
N ASN A 113 18.78 17.24 -1.75
CA ASN A 113 19.76 17.24 -2.84
C ASN A 113 19.13 16.96 -4.21
N CYS A 114 18.08 17.70 -4.59
CA CYS A 114 17.47 17.54 -5.90
C CYS A 114 18.41 18.01 -7.02
N LYS A 115 18.63 17.17 -8.04
CA LYS A 115 19.52 17.49 -9.17
C LYS A 115 18.86 18.41 -10.18
N GLY A 116 19.65 19.35 -10.73
CA GLY A 116 19.29 20.27 -11.82
C GLY A 116 18.55 21.54 -11.36
N GLY A 117 18.63 22.62 -12.15
CA GLY A 117 17.83 23.86 -12.04
C GLY A 117 17.71 24.52 -10.64
N PRO A 118 16.76 25.46 -10.46
CA PRO A 118 16.50 26.06 -9.16
C PRO A 118 15.78 25.07 -8.23
N VAL A 119 16.20 25.07 -6.96
CA VAL A 119 15.61 24.23 -5.90
C VAL A 119 14.32 24.90 -5.40
N THR A 120 13.17 24.29 -5.69
CA THR A 120 11.85 24.75 -5.23
C THR A 120 11.20 23.70 -4.34
N VAL A 121 10.22 24.12 -3.53
CA VAL A 121 9.47 23.20 -2.64
C VAL A 121 8.83 22.05 -3.42
N GLN A 122 8.20 22.37 -4.56
CA GLN A 122 7.56 21.37 -5.39
C GLN A 122 8.56 20.37 -5.96
N ARG A 123 9.76 20.83 -6.36
CA ARG A 123 10.82 19.96 -6.84
C ARG A 123 11.35 19.04 -5.75
N ILE A 124 11.54 19.55 -4.53
CA ILE A 124 11.87 18.70 -3.37
C ILE A 124 10.77 17.67 -3.16
N GLY A 125 9.49 18.05 -3.19
CA GLY A 125 8.38 17.12 -3.03
C GLY A 125 8.39 15.99 -4.06
N ARG A 126 8.67 16.30 -5.34
CA ARG A 126 8.82 15.28 -6.40
C ARG A 126 10.02 14.38 -6.16
N HIS A 127 11.17 14.96 -5.81
CA HIS A 127 12.37 14.20 -5.50
C HIS A 127 12.19 13.29 -4.28
N MET A 128 11.49 13.75 -3.25
CA MET A 128 11.11 12.93 -2.11
C MET A 128 10.29 11.72 -2.55
N PHE A 129 9.31 11.90 -3.44
CA PHE A 129 8.56 10.76 -3.97
C PHE A 129 9.45 9.78 -4.73
N GLU A 130 10.34 10.25 -5.59
CA GLU A 130 11.27 9.38 -6.33
C GLU A 130 12.10 8.52 -5.38
N VAL A 131 12.77 9.15 -4.40
CA VAL A 131 13.63 8.44 -3.46
C VAL A 131 12.82 7.49 -2.57
N LEU A 132 11.68 7.94 -2.04
CA LEU A 132 10.85 7.10 -1.16
C LEU A 132 10.23 5.92 -1.93
N ASP A 133 9.80 6.14 -3.18
CA ASP A 133 9.26 5.08 -4.03
C ASP A 133 10.33 4.05 -4.37
N ASP A 134 11.55 4.49 -4.70
CA ASP A 134 12.68 3.60 -4.95
C ASP A 134 13.06 2.79 -3.71
N GLU A 135 12.95 3.37 -2.51
CA GLU A 135 13.17 2.67 -1.24
C GLU A 135 12.06 1.67 -0.88
N CYS A 136 10.81 1.95 -1.29
CA CYS A 136 9.65 1.14 -0.91
C CYS A 136 9.32 0.07 -1.95
N ARG A 137 9.65 0.28 -3.23
CA ARG A 137 9.52 -0.74 -4.26
C ARG A 137 10.62 -1.77 -4.03
N PRO A 138 10.30 -3.03 -3.68
CA PRO A 138 11.30 -4.08 -3.66
C PRO A 138 11.97 -4.11 -5.02
N GLY A 139 13.29 -4.24 -5.00
CA GLY A 139 14.06 -4.24 -6.23
C GLY A 139 13.58 -5.39 -7.12
N GLN A 140 12.86 -5.06 -8.18
CA GLN A 140 12.69 -5.94 -9.35
C GLN A 140 14.07 -6.45 -9.86
N LYS A 141 15.16 -5.81 -9.45
CA LYS A 141 16.55 -6.21 -9.69
C LYS A 141 16.93 -7.58 -9.12
N THR A 142 16.19 -8.16 -8.17
CA THR A 142 16.55 -9.47 -7.57
C THR A 142 15.89 -10.66 -8.27
N LEU A 143 14.93 -10.41 -9.16
CA LEU A 143 14.36 -11.43 -10.04
C LEU A 143 14.89 -11.23 -11.45
N GLN A 144 16.21 -11.14 -11.63
CA GLN A 144 16.73 -11.69 -12.87
C GLN A 144 16.34 -13.17 -12.87
N PRO A 145 15.74 -13.71 -13.93
CA PRO A 145 15.59 -15.15 -14.03
C PRO A 145 16.98 -15.72 -13.77
N LYS A 146 17.14 -16.48 -12.68
CA LYS A 146 18.35 -17.26 -12.45
C LYS A 146 18.58 -17.97 -13.78
N GLN A 147 19.67 -17.64 -14.49
CA GLN A 147 20.06 -18.42 -15.66
C GLN A 147 20.00 -19.87 -15.17
N GLU A 148 19.07 -20.65 -15.70
CA GLU A 148 18.95 -22.04 -15.32
C GLU A 148 20.34 -22.61 -15.49
N PRO A 149 20.95 -23.20 -14.43
CA PRO A 149 22.20 -23.91 -14.65
C PRO A 149 21.92 -24.90 -15.77
N GLU A 150 22.74 -24.81 -16.82
CA GLU A 150 22.72 -25.64 -18.01
C GLU A 150 22.25 -27.05 -17.63
N LYS A 151 21.09 -27.46 -18.18
CA LYS A 151 20.43 -28.72 -17.86
C LYS A 151 21.48 -29.82 -17.73
N ARG A 152 21.72 -30.28 -16.50
CA ARG A 152 22.48 -31.52 -16.31
C ARG A 152 21.68 -32.61 -17.01
N PRO A 153 22.27 -33.37 -17.94
CA PRO A 153 21.59 -34.53 -18.50
C PRO A 153 21.44 -35.54 -17.36
N ASN A 154 20.20 -35.96 -17.09
CA ASN A 154 19.80 -37.02 -16.16
C ASN A 154 20.01 -36.76 -14.66
N GLU A 155 19.15 -35.94 -14.07
CA GLU A 155 18.59 -36.32 -12.76
C GLU A 155 17.17 -36.82 -13.03
N THR A 156 17.11 -38.10 -13.40
CA THR A 156 15.90 -38.91 -13.43
C THR A 156 15.23 -38.79 -12.06
N TRP A 157 14.05 -38.19 -12.05
CA TRP A 157 13.11 -38.34 -10.95
C TRP A 157 12.96 -39.84 -10.71
N THR A 158 13.41 -40.32 -9.56
CA THR A 158 13.08 -41.67 -9.11
C THR A 158 11.56 -41.75 -9.07
N SER A 159 11.03 -42.71 -9.81
CA SER A 159 9.59 -42.90 -9.93
C SER A 159 9.05 -43.29 -8.56
N ALA A 160 7.86 -42.83 -8.21
CA ALA A 160 7.18 -43.20 -6.96
C ALA A 160 7.01 -44.74 -6.80
N SER A 161 7.15 -45.51 -7.89
CA SER A 161 7.21 -46.97 -7.86
C SER A 161 8.40 -47.54 -7.11
N ASP A 162 9.51 -46.80 -7.00
CA ASP A 162 10.75 -47.30 -6.38
C ASP A 162 10.66 -47.36 -4.84
N TYR A 163 9.61 -46.75 -4.25
CA TYR A 163 9.34 -46.77 -2.81
C TYR A 163 8.43 -47.92 -2.35
N VAL A 164 7.85 -48.70 -3.27
CA VAL A 164 6.83 -49.72 -2.92
C VAL A 164 7.46 -51.07 -2.51
N GLY A 165 8.77 -51.26 -2.70
CA GLY A 165 9.46 -52.52 -2.41
C GLY A 165 10.09 -52.66 -1.02
N ALA A 166 9.92 -51.70 -0.11
CA ALA A 166 10.61 -51.68 1.19
C ALA A 166 9.73 -52.05 2.41
N PHE A 167 8.60 -52.74 2.17
CA PHE A 167 7.75 -53.29 3.22
C PHE A 167 7.36 -54.73 2.90
N ASP A 168 8.32 -55.64 3.04
CA ASP A 168 8.01 -57.06 3.24
C ASP A 168 8.34 -57.45 4.68
N VAL A 169 7.35 -58.10 5.31
CA VAL A 169 7.32 -58.70 6.65
C VAL A 169 8.02 -60.05 6.65
#